data_AF-A0A840YQP5-F1
#
_entry.id   AF-A0A840YQP5-F1
#
_cell.length_a   1.000
_cell.length_b   1.000
_cell.length_c   1.000
_cell.angle_alpha   90.00
_cell.angle_beta   90.00
_cell.angle_gamma   90.00
#
_symmetry.space_group_name_H-M   'P 1'
#
loop_
_entity.id
_entity.type
_entity.pdbx_description
1 polymer ?
#
loop_
_entity_poly.entity_id
_entity_poly.type
_entity_poly.pdbx_seq_one_letter_code
_entity_poly.pdbx_strand_id
1 'polypeptide(L)' 'MRRAHDALTVAAFQECSNCGELKRPHNLCTGCGHYNGREVVATEA' A
#
# COMPACT_ATOMS: atom_id res chain seq x y z
N MET A 1 -23.05 9.13 -24.53
CA MET A 1 -22.91 7.75 -24.01
C MET A 1 -21.57 7.06 -24.29
N ARG A 2 -20.73 7.50 -25.25
CA ARG A 2 -19.46 6.80 -25.57
C ARG A 2 -18.44 6.64 -24.42
N ARG A 3 -18.35 7.61 -23.49
CA ARG A 3 -17.33 7.64 -22.41
C ARG A 3 -17.91 7.51 -21.00
N ALA A 4 -19.12 6.98 -20.86
CA ALA A 4 -19.81 6.92 -19.57
C ALA A 4 -19.10 6.00 -18.54
N HIS A 5 -18.20 5.12 -19.00
CA HIS A 5 -17.50 4.13 -18.19
C HIS A 5 -15.97 4.34 -18.14
N ASP A 6 -15.46 5.47 -18.64
CA ASP A 6 -14.01 5.76 -18.69
C ASP A 6 -13.47 6.28 -17.33
N ALA A 7 -14.29 6.25 -16.28
CA ALA A 7 -13.90 6.75 -14.97
C ALA A 7 -12.85 5.83 -14.33
N LEU A 8 -11.80 6.43 -13.80
CA LEU A 8 -10.80 5.72 -13.01
C LEU A 8 -11.39 5.30 -11.65
N THR A 9 -10.93 4.17 -11.14
CA THR A 9 -11.26 3.71 -9.79
C THR A 9 -10.11 3.98 -8.83
N VAL A 10 -10.45 4.24 -7.58
CA VAL A 10 -9.46 4.45 -6.52
C VAL A 10 -8.88 3.10 -6.10
N ALA A 11 -7.57 3.05 -5.87
CA ALA A 11 -6.92 1.86 -5.34
C ALA A 11 -7.26 1.66 -3.85
N ALA A 12 -7.27 0.41 -3.40
CA ALA A 12 -7.43 0.10 -1.98
C ALA A 12 -6.12 0.34 -1.21
N PHE A 13 -6.25 0.97 -0.03
CA PHE A 13 -5.16 1.22 0.90
C PHE A 13 -5.55 0.77 2.31
N GLN A 14 -4.55 0.40 3.10
CA GLN A 14 -4.68 0.08 4.52
C GLN A 14 -3.49 0.67 5.28
N GLU A 15 -3.68 0.93 6.56
CA GLU A 15 -2.60 1.36 7.44
C GLU A 15 -1.58 0.23 7.64
N CYS A 16 -0.29 0.57 7.64
CA CYS A 16 0.76 -0.35 8.01
C CYS A 16 0.78 -0.52 9.53
N SER A 17 0.64 -1.77 10.00
CA SER A 17 0.70 -2.08 11.43
C SER A 17 2.06 -1.82 12.11
N ASN A 18 3.10 -1.49 11.34
CA ASN A 18 4.45 -1.24 11.86
C ASN A 18 4.75 0.27 11.98
N CYS A 19 4.57 1.04 10.91
CA CYS A 19 4.93 2.46 10.87
C CYS A 19 3.72 3.43 10.77
N GLY A 20 2.50 2.92 10.57
CA GLY A 20 1.30 3.77 10.41
C GLY A 20 1.11 4.37 9.02
N GLU A 21 2.03 4.17 8.07
CA GLU A 21 1.86 4.69 6.71
C GLU A 21 0.81 3.88 5.91
N LEU A 22 0.12 4.54 4.98
CA LEU A 22 -0.77 3.87 4.03
C LEU A 22 0.02 3.00 3.06
N LYS A 23 -0.39 1.74 2.96
CA LYS A 23 0.15 0.77 2.00
C LYS A 23 -0.95 0.03 1.26
N ARG A 24 -0.58 -0.64 0.18
CA ARG A 24 -1.49 -1.57 -0.49
C ARG A 24 -1.71 -2.84 0.35
N PRO A 25 -2.94 -3.35 0.44
CA PRO A 25 -3.21 -4.66 1.04
C PRO A 25 -2.38 -5.76 0.38
N HIS A 26 -1.93 -6.74 1.17
CA HIS A 26 -1.09 -7.88 0.72
C HIS A 26 0.25 -7.51 0.05
N ASN A 27 0.70 -6.26 0.19
CA ASN A 27 2.01 -5.83 -0.31
C ASN A 27 2.96 -5.52 0.85
N LEU A 28 4.25 -5.54 0.54
CA LEU A 28 5.30 -4.97 1.39
C LEU A 28 5.00 -3.49 1.66
N CYS A 29 5.23 -3.02 2.89
CA CYS A 29 5.20 -1.58 3.15
C CYS A 29 6.43 -0.93 2.51
N THR A 30 6.22 0.06 1.64
CA THR A 30 7.32 0.77 0.96
C THR A 30 8.01 1.79 1.85
N GLY A 31 7.34 2.29 2.90
CA GLY A 31 7.94 3.22 3.85
C GLY A 31 8.93 2.57 4.81
N CYS A 32 8.54 1.44 5.43
CA CYS A 32 9.36 0.78 6.45
C CYS A 32 9.88 -0.61 6.07
N GLY A 33 9.64 -1.09 4.85
CA GLY A 33 10.19 -2.38 4.39
C GLY A 33 9.64 -3.62 5.09
N HIS A 34 8.51 -3.52 5.81
CA HIS A 34 7.91 -4.63 6.55
C HIS A 34 6.76 -5.33 5.82
N TYR A 35 6.74 -6.67 5.89
CA TYR A 35 5.64 -7.54 5.44
C TYR A 35 5.39 -8.64 6.46
N ASN A 36 4.12 -8.83 6.83
CA ASN A 36 3.70 -9.85 7.79
C ASN A 36 4.49 -9.81 9.12
N GLY A 37 4.72 -8.61 9.65
CA GLY A 37 5.42 -8.37 10.92
C GLY A 37 6.94 -8.61 10.88
N ARG A 38 7.52 -8.82 9.70
CA ARG A 38 8.97 -8.99 9.54
C ARG A 38 9.54 -7.92 8.63
N GLU A 39 10.72 -7.46 8.95
CA GLU A 39 11.54 -6.65 8.06
C GLU A 39 12.02 -7.53 6.89
N VAL A 40 11.68 -7.13 5.67
CA VAL A 40 12.07 -7.87 4.44
C VAL A 40 13.12 -7.07 3.67
N VAL A 41 13.04 -5.75 3.72
CA VAL A 41 14.00 -4.83 3.10
C VAL A 41 14.41 -3.83 4.17
N ALA A 42 15.72 -3.65 4.36
CA ALA A 42 16.24 -2.59 5.20
C ALA A 42 15.94 -1.24 4.51
N THR A 43 15.08 -0.45 5.15
CA THR A 43 14.75 0.91 4.73
C THR A 43 15.07 1.87 5.87
N GLU A 44 15.63 3.03 5.57
CA GLU A 44 15.72 4.13 6.54
C GLU A 44 14.29 4.58 6.86
N ALA A 45 13.77 4.10 7.99
CA ALA A 45 12.36 4.22 8.39
C ALA A 45 11.96 5.63 8.81
#